data_AF-A0A498G0G2-F1
#
_entry.id   AF-A0A498G0G2-F1
#
_cell.length_a   1.000
_cell.length_b   1.000
_cell.length_c   1.000
_cell.angle_alpha   90.00
_cell.angle_beta   90.00
_cell.angle_gamma   90.00
#
_symmetry.space_group_name_H-M   'P 1'
#
loop_
_entity.id
_entity.type
_entity.pdbx_description
1 polymer ?
#
loop_
_entity_poly.entity_id
_entity_poly.type
_entity_poly.pdbx_seq_one_letter_code
_entity_poly.pdbx_strand_id
1 'polypeptide(L)'
;RGANSGTHTKELNLWEAAGTEPGGDWYQETGTGMGEALNIANQQGAYTLSDRGTFISQRSEIDLTILVQGPIEDGPEILSNPYGVMAVNPGVHENANYDLAMAYIGWITSPGVQEAISEYQVNGEQLFFPEAVSEDPNFQQYVPEGWSSESDDS
;
A
#
# COMPACT_ATOMS: atom_id res chain seq x y z
N ARG A 1 1.28 17.34 2.97
CA ARG A 1 -0.01 17.08 2.25
C ARG A 1 -1.16 17.17 3.26
N GLY A 2 -2.44 17.28 2.87
CA GLY A 2 -3.53 17.46 3.85
C GLY A 2 -4.88 16.79 3.53
N ALA A 3 -4.96 15.98 2.48
CA ALA A 3 -6.09 15.08 2.29
C ALA A 3 -5.84 13.85 3.17
N ASN A 4 -6.82 13.38 3.96
CA ASN A 4 -6.76 12.17 4.81
C ASN A 4 -6.62 10.87 3.99
N SER A 5 -5.67 10.82 3.04
CA SER A 5 -5.35 9.68 2.21
C SER A 5 -4.27 8.83 2.88
N GLY A 6 -4.20 7.55 2.51
CA GLY A 6 -3.16 6.64 3.02
C GLY A 6 -1.74 7.17 2.80
N THR A 7 -1.50 7.93 1.72
CA THR A 7 -0.20 8.58 1.45
C THR A 7 0.14 9.66 2.48
N HIS A 8 -0.84 10.41 2.99
CA HIS A 8 -0.58 11.40 4.05
C HIS A 8 -0.26 10.73 5.38
N THR A 9 -0.99 9.67 5.75
CA THR A 9 -0.65 8.85 6.92
C THR A 9 0.78 8.30 6.80
N LYS A 10 1.15 7.83 5.61
CA LYS A 10 2.51 7.34 5.33
C LYS A 10 3.56 8.44 5.50
N GLU A 11 3.30 9.64 5.01
CA GLU A 11 4.17 10.82 5.19
C GLU A 11 4.43 11.11 6.66
N LEU A 12 3.38 11.13 7.49
CA LEU A 12 3.50 11.39 8.93
C LEU A 12 4.32 10.31 9.65
N ASN A 13 4.12 9.04 9.30
CA ASN A 13 4.91 7.94 9.86
C ASN A 13 6.41 8.06 9.52
N LEU A 14 6.75 8.60 8.33
CA LEU A 14 8.15 8.86 7.96
C LEU A 14 8.76 9.98 8.80
N TRP A 15 8.01 11.06 9.05
CA TRP A 15 8.47 12.14 9.92
C TRP A 15 8.69 11.67 11.36
N GLU A 16 7.74 10.90 11.90
CA GLU A 16 7.88 10.28 13.22
C GLU A 16 9.12 9.38 13.30
N ALA A 17 9.34 8.51 12.31
CA ALA A 17 10.51 7.64 12.25
C ALA A 17 11.84 8.43 12.13
N ALA A 18 11.81 9.60 11.50
CA ALA A 18 12.95 10.51 11.43
C ALA A 18 13.20 11.27 12.75
N GLY A 19 12.29 11.17 13.73
CA GLY A 19 12.39 11.84 15.03
C GLY A 19 12.21 13.36 14.93
N THR A 20 11.51 13.85 13.90
CA THR A 20 11.24 15.28 13.70
C THR A 20 9.81 15.51 13.26
N GLU A 21 9.24 16.64 13.67
CA GLU A 21 7.92 17.06 13.21
C GLU A 21 8.04 17.81 11.88
N PRO A 22 7.09 17.61 10.94
CA PRO A 22 7.03 18.43 9.73
C PRO A 22 6.57 19.84 10.08
N GLY A 23 7.26 20.86 9.57
CA GLY A 23 6.85 22.24 9.81
C GLY A 23 7.89 23.29 9.41
N GLY A 24 7.48 24.56 9.51
CA GLY A 24 8.27 25.72 9.09
C GLY A 24 8.05 26.10 7.63
N ASP A 25 8.74 27.16 7.19
CA ASP A 25 8.51 27.80 5.88
C ASP A 25 8.81 26.89 4.67
N TRP A 26 9.54 25.80 4.88
CA TRP A 26 9.93 24.83 3.84
C TRP A 26 8.93 23.66 3.71
N TYR A 27 8.02 23.50 4.68
CA TYR A 27 7.02 22.44 4.68
C TYR A 27 5.66 22.98 4.23
N GLN A 28 5.04 22.34 3.23
CA GLN A 28 3.75 22.76 2.70
C GLN A 28 2.73 21.61 2.71
N GLU A 29 1.59 21.86 3.35
CA GLU A 29 0.40 21.02 3.20
C GLU A 29 -0.50 21.58 2.11
N THR A 30 -0.63 20.84 1.01
CA THR A 30 -1.44 21.29 -0.13
C THR A 30 -2.94 21.01 0.05
N GLY A 31 -3.33 20.12 0.96
CA GLY A 31 -4.72 19.66 1.09
C GLY A 31 -5.31 18.95 -0.14
N THR A 32 -4.47 18.66 -1.14
CA THR A 32 -4.91 18.21 -2.47
C THR A 32 -4.68 16.72 -2.69
N GLY A 33 -5.32 16.18 -3.73
CA GLY A 33 -5.08 14.82 -4.20
C GLY A 33 -3.65 14.62 -4.71
N MET A 34 -3.26 13.35 -4.89
CA MET A 34 -1.88 12.98 -5.21
C MET A 34 -1.35 13.66 -6.48
N GLY A 35 -2.11 13.62 -7.58
CA GLY A 35 -1.69 14.23 -8.85
C GLY A 35 -1.43 15.73 -8.76
N GLU A 36 -2.33 16.47 -8.08
CA GLU A 36 -2.16 17.91 -7.91
C GLU A 36 -0.93 18.24 -7.05
N ALA A 37 -0.64 17.42 -6.04
CA ALA A 37 0.55 17.60 -5.23
C ALA A 37 1.86 17.34 -6.00
N LEU A 38 1.87 16.44 -7.00
CA LEU A 38 3.01 16.31 -7.94
C LEU A 38 3.17 17.57 -8.79
N ASN A 39 2.06 18.09 -9.33
CA ASN A 39 2.10 19.32 -10.13
C ASN A 39 2.64 20.52 -9.35
N ILE A 40 2.21 20.67 -8.09
CA ILE A 40 2.71 21.73 -7.19
C ILE A 40 4.20 21.54 -6.92
N ALA A 41 4.63 20.32 -6.57
CA ALA A 41 6.04 20.04 -6.32
C ALA A 41 6.91 20.32 -7.55
N ASN A 42 6.44 19.94 -8.74
CA ASN A 42 7.08 20.22 -10.01
C ASN A 42 7.24 21.72 -10.27
N GLN A 43 6.17 22.50 -10.09
CA GLN A 43 6.18 23.95 -10.30
C GLN A 43 7.09 24.70 -9.31
N GLN A 44 7.21 24.18 -8.09
CA GLN A 44 8.00 24.79 -7.02
C GLN A 44 9.45 24.30 -6.96
N GLY A 45 9.81 23.27 -7.72
CA GLY A 45 11.10 22.58 -7.56
C GLY A 45 11.26 21.95 -6.18
N ALA A 46 10.17 21.41 -5.62
CA ALA A 46 10.11 20.87 -4.27
C ALA A 46 10.14 19.33 -4.26
N TYR A 47 10.38 18.76 -3.07
CA TYR A 47 10.27 17.32 -2.83
C TYR A 47 8.84 16.95 -2.43
N THR A 48 8.40 15.75 -2.81
CA THR A 48 7.12 15.22 -2.36
C THR A 48 7.14 13.69 -2.29
N LEU A 49 6.44 13.13 -1.29
CA LEU A 49 6.14 11.69 -1.25
C LEU A 49 4.98 11.39 -2.21
N SER A 50 5.11 10.33 -3.01
CA SER A 50 4.10 9.88 -3.97
C SER A 50 3.92 8.38 -3.92
N ASP A 51 2.71 7.88 -4.19
CA ASP A 51 2.59 6.50 -4.67
C ASP A 51 3.16 6.40 -6.09
N ARG A 52 3.72 5.23 -6.43
CA ARG A 52 4.44 5.03 -7.70
C ARG A 52 3.52 5.06 -8.91
N GLY A 53 2.28 4.60 -8.78
CA GLY A 53 1.31 4.56 -9.88
C GLY A 53 0.96 5.96 -10.37
N THR A 54 0.66 6.86 -9.43
CA THR A 54 0.39 8.26 -9.74
C THR A 54 1.61 8.94 -10.38
N PHE A 55 2.81 8.72 -9.86
CA PHE A 55 4.04 9.27 -10.47
C PHE A 55 4.25 8.79 -11.91
N ILE A 56 4.17 7.47 -12.17
CA ILE A 56 4.36 6.91 -13.51
C ILE A 56 3.32 7.45 -14.49
N SER A 57 2.07 7.61 -14.04
CA SER A 57 0.98 8.13 -14.89
C SER A 57 1.21 9.57 -15.36
N GLN A 58 1.91 10.39 -14.57
CA GLN A 58 2.18 11.81 -14.86
C GLN A 58 3.61 12.08 -15.29
N ARG A 59 4.49 11.07 -15.35
CA ARG A 59 5.92 11.25 -15.60
C ARG A 59 6.23 12.02 -16.89
N SER A 60 5.40 11.90 -17.92
CA SER A 60 5.57 12.65 -19.17
C SER A 60 5.18 14.13 -19.08
N GLU A 61 4.51 14.55 -18.01
CA GLU A 61 3.94 15.88 -17.81
C GLU A 61 4.69 16.69 -16.73
N ILE A 62 5.60 16.06 -15.99
CA ILE A 62 6.35 16.66 -14.88
C ILE A 62 7.86 16.46 -15.07
N ASP A 63 8.66 17.37 -14.55
CA ASP A 63 10.13 17.31 -14.51
C ASP A 63 10.62 16.93 -13.10
N LEU A 64 10.00 15.88 -12.53
CA LEU A 64 10.38 15.30 -11.24
C LEU A 64 11.09 13.98 -11.45
N THR A 65 12.13 13.74 -10.65
CA THR A 65 12.87 12.47 -10.65
C THR A 65 12.68 11.72 -9.33
N ILE A 66 12.70 10.39 -9.39
CA ILE A 66 12.69 9.54 -8.19
C ILE A 66 14.07 9.65 -7.54
N LEU A 67 14.10 10.09 -6.28
CA LEU A 67 15.33 10.06 -5.47
C LEU A 67 15.42 8.82 -4.58
N VAL A 68 14.29 8.39 -4.04
CA VAL A 68 14.15 7.21 -3.18
C VAL A 68 12.82 6.55 -3.53
N GLN A 69 12.80 5.23 -3.66
CA GLN A 69 11.59 4.44 -3.81
C GLN A 69 11.59 3.26 -2.83
N GLY A 70 10.45 2.60 -2.68
CA GLY A 70 10.31 1.44 -1.80
C GLY A 70 11.15 0.22 -2.23
N PRO A 71 10.94 -0.94 -1.59
CA PRO A 71 11.83 -2.10 -1.66
C PRO A 71 11.91 -2.80 -3.03
N ILE A 72 11.32 -2.23 -4.09
CA ILE A 72 11.34 -2.76 -5.46
C ILE A 72 12.78 -2.80 -6.03
N GLU A 73 13.63 -1.85 -5.64
CA GLU A 73 15.04 -1.76 -6.07
C GLU A 73 15.97 -1.59 -4.86
N ASP A 74 15.88 -2.51 -3.88
CA ASP A 74 16.65 -2.46 -2.62
C ASP A 74 16.42 -1.17 -1.80
N GLY A 75 15.28 -0.51 -2.03
CA GLY A 75 14.85 0.67 -1.30
C GLY A 75 14.38 0.37 0.13
N PRO A 76 14.20 1.40 0.97
CA PRO A 76 13.87 1.18 2.37
C PRO A 76 12.46 0.64 2.57
N GLU A 77 12.35 -0.41 3.40
CA GLU A 77 11.09 -1.08 3.77
C GLU A 77 10.03 -0.14 4.35
N ILE A 78 10.46 0.96 4.98
CA ILE A 78 9.55 1.97 5.52
C ILE A 78 8.71 2.64 4.42
N LEU A 79 9.07 2.52 3.14
CA LEU A 79 8.28 3.00 2.01
C LEU A 79 7.36 1.93 1.39
N SER A 80 7.33 0.72 1.94
CA SER A 80 6.36 -0.31 1.55
C SER A 80 4.93 0.20 1.71
N ASN A 81 4.06 -0.16 0.77
CA ASN A 81 2.63 0.17 0.82
C ASN A 81 1.81 -1.11 0.63
N PRO A 82 1.77 -2.00 1.63
CA PRO A 82 1.11 -3.29 1.51
C PRO A 82 -0.41 -3.11 1.41
N TYR A 83 -1.02 -3.94 0.57
CA TYR A 83 -2.48 -4.02 0.43
C TYR A 83 -2.98 -5.30 1.10
N GLY A 84 -3.99 -5.17 1.95
CA GLY A 84 -4.65 -6.29 2.61
C GLY A 84 -6.13 -6.36 2.23
N VAL A 85 -6.68 -7.57 2.21
CA VAL A 85 -8.12 -7.83 2.09
C VAL A 85 -8.60 -8.52 3.36
N MET A 86 -9.70 -8.05 3.94
CA MET A 86 -10.25 -8.58 5.18
C MET A 86 -11.76 -8.71 5.07
N ALA A 87 -12.30 -9.86 5.46
CA ALA A 87 -13.74 -10.07 5.53
C ALA A 87 -14.32 -9.36 6.77
N VAL A 88 -15.47 -8.70 6.61
CA VAL A 88 -16.19 -8.10 7.72
C VAL A 88 -16.72 -9.20 8.63
N ASN A 89 -16.53 -9.07 9.95
CA ASN A 89 -16.96 -10.06 10.94
C ASN A 89 -18.50 -10.21 10.95
N PRO A 90 -19.06 -11.37 10.54
CA PRO A 90 -20.50 -11.57 10.48
C PRO A 90 -21.15 -11.72 11.87
N GLY A 91 -20.37 -12.04 12.91
CA GLY A 91 -20.83 -12.08 14.30
C GLY A 91 -21.07 -10.70 14.91
N VAL A 92 -20.55 -9.64 14.28
CA VAL A 92 -20.81 -8.23 14.66
C VAL A 92 -21.74 -7.55 13.65
N HIS A 93 -21.64 -7.92 12.37
CA HIS A 93 -22.40 -7.32 11.29
C HIS A 93 -23.25 -8.38 10.57
N GLU A 94 -24.51 -8.53 11.01
CA GLU A 94 -25.42 -9.58 10.52
C GLU A 94 -25.72 -9.51 9.02
N ASN A 95 -25.62 -8.32 8.41
CA ASN A 95 -25.85 -8.11 6.97
C ASN A 95 -24.58 -8.27 6.11
N ALA A 96 -23.46 -8.71 6.70
CA ALA A 96 -22.24 -8.95 5.95
C ALA A 96 -22.43 -10.16 5.02
N ASN A 97 -22.15 -9.98 3.72
CA ASN A 97 -22.10 -11.07 2.75
C ASN A 97 -20.80 -11.87 2.90
N TYR A 98 -20.63 -12.54 4.04
CA TYR A 98 -19.36 -13.17 4.43
C TYR A 98 -18.88 -14.21 3.42
N ASP A 99 -19.77 -15.08 2.94
CA ASP A 99 -19.43 -16.12 1.97
C ASP A 99 -18.86 -15.52 0.66
N LEU A 100 -19.44 -14.41 0.18
CA LEU A 100 -18.94 -13.71 -1.00
C LEU A 100 -17.61 -13.00 -0.74
N ALA A 101 -17.43 -12.43 0.46
CA ALA A 101 -16.16 -11.83 0.86
C ALA A 101 -15.04 -12.89 0.89
N MET A 102 -15.32 -14.07 1.46
CA MET A 102 -14.36 -15.18 1.48
C MET A 102 -14.08 -15.73 0.09
N ALA A 103 -15.10 -15.84 -0.78
CA ALA A 103 -14.89 -16.22 -2.18
C ALA A 103 -14.00 -15.22 -2.93
N TYR A 104 -14.18 -13.91 -2.70
CA TYR A 104 -13.32 -12.87 -3.26
C TYR A 104 -11.88 -12.96 -2.74
N ILE A 105 -11.70 -13.17 -1.42
CA ILE A 105 -10.38 -13.38 -0.82
C ILE A 105 -9.68 -14.57 -1.49
N GLY A 106 -10.34 -15.72 -1.58
CA GLY A 106 -9.75 -16.90 -2.23
C GLY A 106 -9.44 -16.68 -3.71
N TRP A 107 -10.28 -15.93 -4.44
CA TRP A 107 -10.02 -15.56 -5.82
C TRP A 107 -8.81 -14.63 -5.95
N ILE A 108 -8.75 -13.53 -5.19
CA ILE A 108 -7.69 -12.53 -5.34
C ILE A 108 -6.33 -13.08 -4.90
N THR A 109 -6.29 -14.00 -3.92
CA THR A 109 -5.06 -14.67 -3.49
C THR A 109 -4.73 -15.93 -4.30
N SER A 110 -5.49 -16.25 -5.35
CA SER A 110 -5.21 -17.42 -6.19
C SER A 110 -3.95 -17.21 -7.05
N PRO A 111 -3.20 -18.28 -7.40
CA PRO A 111 -1.97 -18.15 -8.19
C PRO A 111 -2.16 -17.38 -9.50
N GLY A 112 -3.23 -17.66 -10.25
CA GLY A 112 -3.49 -16.98 -11.53
C GLY A 112 -3.84 -15.50 -11.37
N VAL A 113 -4.46 -15.09 -10.26
CA VAL A 113 -4.72 -13.67 -10.00
C VAL A 113 -3.48 -12.97 -9.48
N GLN A 114 -2.67 -13.63 -8.64
CA GLN A 114 -1.37 -13.07 -8.22
C GLN A 114 -0.42 -12.90 -9.41
N GLU A 115 -0.40 -13.85 -10.36
CA GLU A 115 0.33 -13.71 -11.63
C GLU A 115 -0.19 -12.49 -12.41
N ALA A 116 -1.51 -12.36 -12.61
CA ALA A 116 -2.09 -11.19 -13.26
C ALA A 116 -1.76 -9.86 -12.55
N ILE A 117 -1.64 -9.85 -11.22
CA ILE A 117 -1.18 -8.68 -10.44
C ILE A 117 0.29 -8.38 -10.74
N SER A 118 1.16 -9.41 -10.80
CA SER A 118 2.58 -9.24 -11.14
C SER A 118 2.80 -8.75 -12.58
N GLU A 119 1.92 -9.11 -13.50
CA GLU A 119 1.98 -8.69 -14.90
C GLU A 119 1.33 -7.33 -15.15
N TYR A 120 0.63 -6.76 -14.17
CA TYR A 120 -0.03 -5.48 -14.33
C TYR A 120 1.00 -4.35 -14.46
N GLN A 121 0.90 -3.63 -15.59
CA GLN A 121 1.83 -2.57 -15.94
C GLN A 121 1.13 -1.25 -16.24
N VAL A 122 1.81 -0.16 -15.91
CA VAL A 122 1.48 1.19 -16.36
C VAL A 122 2.69 1.74 -17.10
N ASN A 123 2.50 2.22 -18.33
CA ASN A 123 3.58 2.71 -19.18
C ASN A 123 4.75 1.72 -19.35
N GLY A 124 4.47 0.41 -19.37
CA GLY A 124 5.47 -0.65 -19.52
C GLY A 124 6.23 -1.01 -18.24
N GLU A 125 5.86 -0.43 -17.10
CA GLU A 125 6.47 -0.72 -15.80
C GLU A 125 5.52 -1.55 -14.92
N GLN A 126 6.00 -2.67 -14.38
CA GLN A 126 5.26 -3.45 -13.38
C GLN A 126 4.93 -2.56 -12.19
N LEU A 127 3.67 -2.52 -11.76
CA LEU A 127 3.24 -1.61 -10.69
C LEU A 127 3.12 -2.30 -9.33
N PHE A 128 2.67 -3.56 -9.30
CA PHE A 128 2.38 -4.29 -8.07
C PHE A 128 3.23 -5.55 -7.95
N PHE A 129 3.56 -5.90 -6.71
CA PHE A 129 4.41 -7.03 -6.34
C PHE A 129 3.59 -7.92 -5.40
N PRO A 130 3.07 -9.06 -5.88
CA PRO A 130 2.21 -9.93 -5.07
C PRO A 130 3.00 -10.66 -3.99
N GLU A 131 2.38 -10.80 -2.81
CA GLU A 131 2.95 -11.52 -1.65
C GLU A 131 2.00 -12.58 -1.07
N ALA A 132 0.80 -12.78 -1.64
CA ALA A 132 -0.22 -13.61 -1.00
C ALA A 132 0.03 -15.12 -1.11
N VAL A 133 0.84 -15.55 -2.09
CA VAL A 133 1.19 -16.96 -2.29
C VAL A 133 2.66 -17.13 -1.95
N SER A 134 2.89 -17.73 -0.78
CA SER A 134 4.22 -18.19 -0.34
C SER A 134 4.37 -19.67 -0.64
N GLU A 135 5.60 -20.11 -0.99
CA GLU A 135 5.95 -21.53 -1.03
C GLU A 135 5.73 -22.22 0.33
N ASP A 136 5.89 -21.45 1.41
CA ASP A 136 5.58 -21.83 2.79
C ASP A 136 4.34 -21.06 3.28
N PRO A 137 3.12 -21.57 3.01
CA PRO A 137 1.89 -20.88 3.42
C PRO A 137 1.76 -20.86 4.94
N ASN A 138 1.75 -19.66 5.53
CA ASN A 138 1.48 -19.51 6.94
C ASN A 138 -0.03 -19.61 7.21
N PHE A 139 -0.54 -20.81 7.46
CA PHE A 139 -1.97 -21.00 7.76
C PHE A 139 -2.42 -20.37 9.08
N GLN A 140 -1.50 -19.99 9.97
CA GLN A 140 -1.85 -19.30 11.22
C GLN A 140 -2.44 -17.90 10.96
N GLN A 141 -2.24 -17.34 9.76
CA GLN A 141 -2.86 -16.06 9.41
C GLN A 141 -4.39 -16.16 9.23
N TYR A 142 -4.94 -17.37 9.06
CA TYR A 142 -6.37 -17.61 8.82
C TYR A 142 -7.14 -18.06 10.06
N VAL A 143 -6.48 -18.14 11.22
CA VAL A 143 -7.08 -18.63 12.47
C VAL A 143 -7.05 -17.55 13.54
N PRO A 144 -8.00 -17.54 14.49
CA PRO A 144 -8.00 -16.58 15.59
C PRO A 144 -6.74 -16.64 16.44
N GLU A 145 -6.37 -15.52 17.09
CA GLU A 145 -5.31 -15.51 18.09
C GLU A 145 -5.57 -16.58 19.17
N GLY A 146 -4.56 -17.44 19.39
CA GLY A 146 -4.63 -18.53 20.37
C GLY A 146 -5.15 -19.87 19.84
N TRP A 147 -5.51 -19.97 18.56
CA TRP A 147 -5.83 -21.26 17.94
C TRP A 147 -4.55 -22.09 17.73
N SER A 148 -4.55 -23.34 18.21
CA SER A 148 -3.54 -24.36 17.89
C SER A 148 -4.20 -25.56 17.21
N SER A 149 -3.50 -26.20 16.27
CA SER A 149 -3.94 -27.47 15.68
C SER A 149 -3.65 -28.68 16.57
N GLU A 150 -2.96 -28.46 17.70
CA GLU A 150 -2.72 -29.47 18.72
C GLU A 150 -3.96 -29.55 19.60
N SER A 151 -4.91 -30.40 19.22
CA SER A 151 -5.93 -30.87 20.15
C SER A 151 -5.25 -31.59 21.32
N ASP A 152 -5.49 -31.11 22.53
CA ASP A 152 -5.34 -31.87 23.79
C ASP A 152 -6.29 -33.09 23.74
N ASP A 153 -5.96 -34.10 22.93
CA ASP A 153 -6.50 -35.46 23.07
C ASP A 153 -5.50 -36.24 23.94
N SER A 154 -5.73 -36.20 25.25
CA SER A 154 -5.20 -37.16 26.23
C SER A 154 -6.32 -37.73 27.07
#